data_AF-A0AAV1BAD8-F1
#
_entry.id   AF-A0AAV1BAD8-F1
#
_cell.length_a   1.000
_cell.length_b   1.000
_cell.length_c   1.000
_cell.angle_alpha   90.00
_cell.angle_beta   90.00
_cell.angle_gamma   90.00
#
_symmetry.space_group_name_H-M   'P 1'
#
loop_
_entity.id
_entity.type
_entity.pdbx_description
1 polymer ?
#
loop_
_entity_poly.entity_id
_entity_poly.type
_entity_poly.pdbx_seq_one_letter_code
_entity_poly.pdbx_strand_id
1 'polypeptide(L)'
;MASSTDQRICFSLCLFLFLFLHLSTSTTDTPIPAPWPEQFHSVLFINRSGTLQKTDLWYDWPNGRNFNIIQYQQGVLKYDLEWNNGTSFIYTLDPFNRTCKKLHFDVGILRPNWLEGAKYLGQEYADNFLCNVWEKADFIWYHEDVLTRRPVKWIFLTSGMVSHVMTFEVGAVLEDEHWQAPVYCFSKSEPEPRLHNIMSSSLLDLEAAGGDAHGFRQTLISEW
;
A
#
# COMPACT_ATOMS: atom_id res chain seq x y z
N MET A 1 -26.53 68.44 8.42
CA MET A 1 -25.08 68.22 8.59
C MET A 1 -24.92 66.91 9.32
N ALA A 2 -24.49 65.85 8.64
CA ALA A 2 -24.16 64.59 9.31
C ALA A 2 -22.94 64.82 10.21
N SER A 3 -22.95 64.26 11.42
CA SER A 3 -21.85 64.39 12.37
C SER A 3 -20.60 63.72 11.81
N SER A 4 -19.42 64.32 11.99
CA SER A 4 -18.14 63.74 11.52
C SER A 4 -17.89 62.33 12.07
N THR A 5 -18.56 61.98 13.17
CA THR A 5 -18.52 60.66 13.81
C THR A 5 -19.29 59.61 13.00
N ASP A 6 -20.46 59.95 12.44
CA ASP A 6 -21.28 59.04 11.63
C ASP A 6 -20.55 58.62 10.34
N GLN A 7 -19.81 59.57 9.76
CA GLN A 7 -19.06 59.36 8.53
C GLN A 7 -17.84 58.44 8.73
N ARG A 8 -17.22 58.46 9.91
CA ARG A 8 -16.11 57.56 10.28
C ARG A 8 -16.60 56.13 10.57
N ILE A 9 -17.77 55.98 11.19
CA ILE A 9 -18.40 54.69 11.46
C ILE A 9 -18.79 54.00 10.15
N CYS A 10 -19.41 54.73 9.20
CA CYS A 10 -19.72 54.19 7.87
C CYS A 10 -18.46 53.74 7.10
N PHE A 11 -17.38 54.52 7.14
CA PHE A 11 -16.13 54.15 6.46
C PHE A 11 -15.51 52.87 7.06
N SER A 12 -15.53 52.73 8.39
CA SER A 12 -15.01 51.54 9.07
C SER A 12 -15.84 50.29 8.81
N LEU A 13 -17.18 50.40 8.78
CA LEU A 13 -18.08 49.29 8.44
C LEU A 13 -17.93 48.86 6.97
N CYS A 14 -17.77 49.81 6.04
CA CYS A 14 -17.48 49.48 4.65
C CYS A 14 -16.13 48.76 4.49
N LEU A 15 -15.07 49.20 5.20
CA LEU A 15 -13.76 48.54 5.14
C LEU A 15 -13.80 47.10 5.67
N PHE A 16 -14.53 46.86 6.76
CA PHE A 16 -14.76 45.50 7.29
C PHE A 16 -15.56 44.64 6.30
N LEU A 17 -16.61 45.17 5.68
CA LEU A 17 -17.37 44.47 4.63
C LEU A 17 -16.49 44.12 3.42
N PHE A 18 -15.60 45.02 2.98
CA PHE A 18 -14.65 44.72 1.89
C PHE A 18 -13.63 43.64 2.29
N LEU A 19 -13.17 43.62 3.55
CA LEU A 19 -12.29 42.55 4.07
C LEU A 19 -13.00 41.20 4.16
N PHE A 20 -14.31 41.17 4.51
CA PHE A 20 -15.11 39.94 4.51
C PHE A 20 -15.47 39.45 3.10
N LEU A 21 -15.65 40.35 2.13
CA LEU A 21 -15.89 39.98 0.72
C LEU A 21 -14.62 39.48 -0.01
N HIS A 22 -13.43 39.83 0.47
CA HIS A 22 -12.16 39.31 -0.06
C HIS A 22 -11.71 37.99 0.54
N LEU A 23 -12.47 37.41 1.49
CA LEU A 23 -12.33 36.00 1.81
C LEU A 23 -13.01 35.20 0.70
N SER A 24 -12.41 35.24 -0.49
CA SER A 24 -12.75 34.37 -1.59
C SER A 24 -12.64 32.94 -1.07
N THR A 25 -13.78 32.28 -0.88
CA THR A 25 -13.83 30.83 -0.84
C THR A 25 -13.30 30.34 -2.17
N SER A 26 -12.00 30.05 -2.25
CA SER A 26 -11.52 29.22 -3.34
C SER A 26 -12.31 27.93 -3.22
N THR A 27 -13.17 27.65 -4.18
CA THR A 27 -13.64 26.29 -4.42
C THR A 27 -12.38 25.53 -4.82
N THR A 28 -11.65 25.02 -3.82
CA THR A 28 -10.58 24.07 -4.04
C THR A 28 -11.30 22.84 -4.54
N ASP A 29 -11.37 22.67 -5.85
CA ASP A 29 -11.77 21.40 -6.43
C ASP A 29 -10.89 20.34 -5.77
N THR A 30 -11.55 19.37 -5.14
CA THR A 30 -10.87 18.24 -4.54
C THR A 30 -9.98 17.62 -5.61
N PRO A 31 -8.67 17.44 -5.34
CA PRO A 31 -7.78 16.84 -6.34
C PRO A 31 -8.33 15.48 -6.74
N ILE A 32 -8.07 15.02 -7.96
CA ILE A 32 -8.43 13.64 -8.37
C ILE A 32 -7.19 12.78 -8.18
N PRO A 33 -7.23 11.53 -7.69
CA PRO A 33 -6.04 10.69 -7.59
C PRO A 33 -5.48 10.35 -8.98
N ALA A 34 -4.17 10.33 -9.15
CA ALA A 34 -3.57 9.87 -10.41
C ALA A 34 -3.80 8.36 -10.58
N PRO A 35 -4.19 7.89 -11.78
CA PRO A 35 -4.17 6.47 -12.05
C PRO A 35 -2.74 5.94 -11.99
N TRP A 36 -2.56 4.69 -11.59
CA TRP A 36 -1.28 4.03 -11.75
C TRP A 36 -0.91 3.93 -13.25
N PRO A 37 0.38 4.03 -13.59
CA PRO A 37 0.85 3.72 -14.93
C PRO A 37 0.53 2.26 -15.30
N GLU A 38 0.40 1.97 -16.59
CA GLU A 38 0.14 0.61 -17.07
C GLU A 38 1.27 -0.36 -16.71
N GLN A 39 2.50 0.13 -16.63
CA GLN A 39 3.69 -0.65 -16.26
C GLN A 39 4.61 0.18 -15.38
N PHE A 40 5.16 -0.42 -14.33
CA PHE A 40 6.20 0.20 -13.51
C PHE A 40 6.97 -0.84 -12.68
N HIS A 41 8.14 -0.41 -12.20
CA HIS A 41 8.86 -1.06 -11.11
C HIS A 41 8.93 -0.13 -9.91
N SER A 42 8.82 -0.70 -8.71
CA SER A 42 8.96 0.04 -7.47
C SER A 42 9.69 -0.78 -6.42
N VAL A 43 10.65 -0.16 -5.75
CA VAL A 43 11.21 -0.69 -4.51
C VAL A 43 10.42 -0.15 -3.33
N LEU A 44 9.90 -1.05 -2.50
CA LEU A 44 9.15 -0.73 -1.29
C LEU A 44 9.92 -1.19 -0.05
N PHE A 45 9.92 -0.38 1.00
CA PHE A 45 10.27 -0.82 2.34
C PHE A 45 9.00 -0.91 3.18
N ILE A 46 8.69 -2.12 3.61
CA ILE A 46 7.46 -2.43 4.32
C ILE A 46 7.78 -2.82 5.75
N ASN A 47 7.06 -2.23 6.69
CA ASN A 47 7.04 -2.63 8.08
C ASN A 47 5.65 -3.15 8.43
N ARG A 48 5.59 -4.37 8.95
CA ARG A 48 4.38 -4.96 9.52
C ARG A 48 4.64 -5.30 10.98
N SER A 49 4.18 -4.43 11.88
CA SER A 49 4.27 -4.64 13.34
C SER A 49 5.68 -4.99 13.84
N GLY A 50 6.71 -4.42 13.23
CA GLY A 50 8.13 -4.67 13.55
C GLY A 50 8.84 -5.60 12.56
N THR A 51 8.13 -6.34 11.72
CA THR A 51 8.72 -7.17 10.67
C THR A 51 9.03 -6.31 9.45
N LEU A 52 10.33 -6.09 9.21
CA LEU A 52 10.83 -5.31 8.08
C LEU A 52 11.06 -6.19 6.85
N GLN A 53 10.67 -5.69 5.67
CA GLN A 53 10.98 -6.30 4.39
C GLN A 53 11.26 -5.25 3.31
N LYS A 54 12.09 -5.62 2.34
CA LYS A 54 12.17 -4.96 1.03
C LYS A 54 11.33 -5.74 0.03
N THR A 55 10.51 -5.05 -0.76
CA THR A 55 9.78 -5.65 -1.87
C THR A 55 10.15 -4.95 -3.17
N ASP A 56 10.59 -5.71 -4.18
CA ASP A 56 10.62 -5.25 -5.56
C ASP A 56 9.26 -5.60 -6.19
N LEU A 57 8.47 -4.59 -6.50
CA LEU A 57 7.14 -4.68 -7.10
C LEU A 57 7.25 -4.41 -8.60
N TRP A 58 7.00 -5.43 -9.40
CA TRP A 58 6.83 -5.31 -10.85
C TRP A 58 5.36 -5.37 -11.20
N TYR A 59 4.86 -4.33 -11.84
CA TYR A 59 3.47 -4.21 -12.24
C TYR A 59 3.39 -4.14 -13.76
N ASP A 60 2.59 -5.02 -14.37
CA ASP A 60 2.40 -5.10 -15.83
C ASP A 60 0.93 -5.38 -16.16
N TRP A 61 0.16 -4.30 -16.21
CA TRP A 61 -1.29 -4.34 -16.44
C TRP A 61 -1.68 -4.86 -17.84
N PRO A 62 -1.03 -4.45 -18.95
CA PRO A 62 -1.37 -4.97 -20.28
C PRO A 62 -1.29 -6.50 -20.38
N ASN A 63 -0.33 -7.11 -19.66
CA ASN A 63 -0.17 -8.56 -19.59
C ASN A 63 -0.84 -9.20 -18.37
N GLY A 64 -1.57 -8.41 -17.57
CA GLY A 64 -2.37 -8.89 -16.46
C GLY A 64 -1.57 -9.60 -15.37
N ARG A 65 -0.40 -9.09 -15.01
CA ARG A 65 0.51 -9.73 -14.06
C ARG A 65 1.15 -8.73 -13.09
N ASN A 66 1.32 -9.16 -11.85
CA ASN A 66 1.94 -8.39 -10.76
C ASN A 66 2.90 -9.32 -10.00
N PHE A 67 4.11 -8.86 -9.71
CA PHE A 67 5.14 -9.70 -9.12
C PHE A 67 5.86 -8.98 -7.98
N ASN A 68 5.70 -9.52 -6.78
CA ASN A 68 6.39 -9.06 -5.58
C ASN A 68 7.57 -10.00 -5.28
N ILE A 69 8.79 -9.48 -5.32
CA ILE A 69 10.00 -10.18 -4.84
C ILE A 69 10.30 -9.64 -3.44
N ILE A 70 10.10 -10.48 -2.43
CA ILE A 70 10.00 -10.07 -1.02
C ILE A 70 11.20 -10.61 -0.24
N GLN A 71 12.08 -9.70 0.18
CA GLN A 71 13.20 -10.00 1.07
C GLN A 71 12.89 -9.51 2.49
N TYR A 72 12.65 -10.45 3.40
CA TYR A 72 12.56 -10.15 4.83
C TYR A 72 13.93 -9.81 5.41
N GLN A 73 13.99 -8.94 6.41
CA GLN A 73 15.23 -8.66 7.12
C GLN A 73 15.82 -9.95 7.70
N GLN A 74 17.01 -10.35 7.22
CA GLN A 74 17.70 -11.60 7.59
C GLN A 74 16.87 -12.88 7.37
N GLY A 75 15.82 -12.81 6.54
CA GLY A 75 14.89 -13.91 6.31
C GLY A 75 14.97 -14.53 4.92
N VAL A 76 13.99 -15.38 4.63
CA VAL A 76 13.86 -16.10 3.35
C VAL A 76 13.37 -15.16 2.25
N LEU A 77 14.01 -15.23 1.08
CA LEU A 77 13.53 -14.57 -0.13
C LEU A 77 12.28 -15.30 -0.65
N LYS A 78 11.16 -14.59 -0.72
CA LYS A 78 9.88 -15.08 -1.23
C LYS A 78 9.50 -14.37 -2.51
N TYR A 79 8.71 -15.06 -3.31
CA TYR A 79 8.20 -14.60 -4.60
C TYR A 79 6.68 -14.74 -4.56
N ASP A 80 5.96 -13.65 -4.83
CA ASP A 80 4.49 -13.65 -4.94
C ASP A 80 4.10 -13.15 -6.32
N LEU A 81 3.75 -14.11 -7.18
CA LEU A 81 3.37 -13.91 -8.57
C LEU A 81 1.85 -13.97 -8.69
N GLU A 82 1.25 -12.85 -9.07
CA GLU A 82 -0.19 -12.65 -9.13
C GLU A 82 -0.64 -12.41 -10.58
N TRP A 83 -1.77 -12.98 -10.97
CA TRP A 83 -2.40 -12.72 -12.26
C TRP A 83 -3.77 -12.05 -12.11
N ASN A 84 -4.17 -11.37 -13.17
CA ASN A 84 -5.47 -10.69 -13.29
C ASN A 84 -6.69 -11.63 -13.14
N ASN A 85 -6.51 -12.94 -13.31
CA ASN A 85 -7.56 -13.94 -13.09
C ASN A 85 -7.76 -14.30 -11.61
N GLY A 86 -7.06 -13.63 -10.70
CA GLY A 86 -7.15 -13.87 -9.27
C GLY A 86 -6.18 -14.90 -8.71
N THR A 87 -5.49 -15.67 -9.56
CA THR A 87 -4.53 -16.67 -9.07
C THR A 87 -3.25 -15.98 -8.61
N SER A 88 -2.76 -16.37 -7.43
CA SER A 88 -1.44 -16.01 -6.92
C SER A 88 -0.65 -17.28 -6.56
N PHE A 89 0.66 -17.25 -6.82
CA PHE A 89 1.61 -18.24 -6.31
C PHE A 89 2.63 -17.57 -5.41
N ILE A 90 2.68 -18.00 -4.16
CA ILE A 90 3.70 -17.61 -3.20
C ILE A 90 4.71 -18.76 -3.09
N TYR A 91 5.96 -18.53 -3.47
CA TYR A 91 6.98 -19.57 -3.51
C TYR A 91 8.37 -19.10 -3.10
N THR A 92 9.26 -20.06 -2.90
CA THR A 92 10.68 -19.87 -2.57
C THR A 92 11.55 -20.64 -3.54
N LEU A 93 12.68 -20.07 -3.96
CA LEU A 93 13.65 -20.68 -4.87
C LEU A 93 14.95 -21.06 -4.14
N ASP A 94 15.83 -21.80 -4.82
CA ASP A 94 17.20 -22.06 -4.34
C ASP A 94 17.91 -20.72 -4.02
N PRO A 95 18.67 -20.62 -2.92
CA PRO A 95 19.15 -21.71 -2.06
C PRO A 95 18.19 -22.13 -0.93
N PHE A 96 16.98 -21.59 -0.88
CA PHE A 96 16.00 -21.93 0.15
C PHE A 96 15.21 -23.20 -0.22
N ASN A 97 14.61 -23.85 0.78
CA ASN A 97 13.72 -24.98 0.55
C ASN A 97 12.60 -24.57 -0.40
N ARG A 98 12.37 -25.37 -1.45
CA ARG A 98 11.31 -25.11 -2.43
C ARG A 98 9.95 -25.31 -1.78
N THR A 99 9.20 -24.22 -1.65
CA THR A 99 7.82 -24.22 -1.17
C THR A 99 6.95 -23.49 -2.18
N CYS A 100 5.68 -23.89 -2.28
CA CYS A 100 4.70 -23.16 -3.07
C CYS A 100 3.34 -23.22 -2.39
N LYS A 101 2.69 -22.06 -2.30
CA LYS A 101 1.29 -21.92 -1.92
C LYS A 101 0.56 -21.26 -3.09
N LYS A 102 -0.49 -21.92 -3.58
CA LYS A 102 -1.45 -21.30 -4.49
C LYS A 102 -2.51 -20.58 -3.65
N LEU A 103 -2.96 -19.43 -4.14
CA LEU A 103 -4.02 -18.63 -3.56
C LEU A 103 -4.95 -18.13 -4.67
N HIS A 104 -6.18 -17.80 -4.31
CA HIS A 104 -7.13 -17.15 -5.20
C HIS A 104 -7.73 -15.91 -4.54
N PHE A 105 -7.68 -14.79 -5.26
CA PHE A 105 -8.26 -13.51 -4.90
C PHE A 105 -9.24 -13.07 -5.99
N ASP A 106 -10.53 -13.00 -5.69
CA ASP A 106 -11.58 -12.70 -6.69
C ASP A 106 -11.37 -11.37 -7.45
N VAL A 107 -10.68 -10.41 -6.85
CA VAL A 107 -10.39 -9.10 -7.44
C VAL A 107 -9.24 -9.15 -8.46
N GLY A 108 -8.32 -10.10 -8.31
CA GLY A 108 -7.05 -10.11 -9.06
C GLY A 108 -6.13 -8.95 -8.70
N ILE A 109 -5.25 -8.60 -9.63
CA ILE A 109 -4.33 -7.48 -9.47
C ILE A 109 -5.08 -6.14 -9.53
N LEU A 110 -4.58 -5.14 -8.82
CA LEU A 110 -5.18 -3.81 -8.81
C LEU A 110 -5.17 -3.19 -10.22
N ARG A 111 -6.29 -2.58 -10.61
CA ARG A 111 -6.43 -1.85 -11.87
C ARG A 111 -5.74 -0.49 -11.77
N PRO A 112 -5.32 0.12 -12.89
CA PRO A 112 -4.75 1.46 -12.90
C PRO A 112 -5.59 2.52 -12.14
N ASN A 113 -6.91 2.43 -12.26
CA ASN A 113 -7.86 3.32 -11.60
C ASN A 113 -8.34 2.84 -10.22
N TRP A 114 -7.60 1.97 -9.51
CA TRP A 114 -8.10 1.37 -8.27
C TRP A 114 -8.46 2.39 -7.17
N LEU A 115 -7.95 3.63 -7.23
CA LEU A 115 -8.33 4.74 -6.34
C LEU A 115 -9.64 5.46 -6.74
N GLU A 116 -10.32 5.05 -7.82
CA GLU A 116 -11.61 5.64 -8.20
C GLU A 116 -12.65 5.50 -7.08
N GLY A 117 -13.32 6.59 -6.73
CA GLY A 117 -14.25 6.62 -5.60
C GLY A 117 -13.59 6.59 -4.21
N ALA A 118 -12.26 6.74 -4.13
CA ALA A 118 -11.59 6.96 -2.85
C ALA A 118 -12.00 8.30 -2.23
N LYS A 119 -12.03 8.35 -0.90
CA LYS A 119 -12.36 9.54 -0.13
C LYS A 119 -11.09 10.36 0.11
N TYR A 120 -11.10 11.63 -0.30
CA TYR A 120 -10.01 12.54 -0.01
C TYR A 120 -10.00 12.91 1.48
N LEU A 121 -8.84 12.81 2.12
CA LEU A 121 -8.66 13.14 3.53
C LEU A 121 -7.99 14.49 3.77
N GLY A 122 -7.39 15.10 2.73
CA GLY A 122 -6.63 16.33 2.84
C GLY A 122 -5.17 16.13 2.48
N GLN A 123 -4.33 17.09 2.89
CA GLN A 123 -2.89 17.03 2.71
C GLN A 123 -2.18 16.81 4.03
N GLU A 124 -1.13 16.00 4.01
CA GLU A 124 -0.24 15.82 5.15
C GLU A 124 1.20 15.59 4.69
N TYR A 125 2.15 15.78 5.61
CA TYR A 125 3.54 15.40 5.36
C TYR A 125 3.77 13.92 5.67
N ALA A 126 4.27 13.16 4.70
CA ALA A 126 4.75 11.80 4.86
C ALA A 126 6.20 11.71 4.35
N ASP A 127 7.13 11.28 5.20
CA ASP A 127 8.56 11.10 4.83
C ASP A 127 9.21 12.34 4.18
N ASN A 128 8.81 13.53 4.61
CA ASN A 128 9.18 14.86 4.08
C ASN A 128 8.56 15.24 2.72
N PHE A 129 7.59 14.48 2.22
CA PHE A 129 6.78 14.84 1.06
C PHE A 129 5.44 15.40 1.51
N LEU A 130 5.02 16.53 0.94
CA LEU A 130 3.64 16.99 1.08
C LEU A 130 2.75 16.13 0.18
N CYS A 131 1.84 15.37 0.76
CA CYS A 131 1.04 14.38 0.06
C CYS A 131 -0.45 14.71 0.09
N ASN A 132 -1.15 14.46 -1.02
CA ASN A 132 -2.59 14.24 -1.03
C ASN A 132 -2.88 12.85 -0.43
N VAL A 133 -3.83 12.77 0.49
CA VAL A 133 -4.17 11.51 1.18
C VAL A 133 -5.55 11.01 0.76
N TRP A 134 -5.62 9.74 0.41
CA TRP A 134 -6.82 9.05 -0.06
C TRP A 134 -7.14 7.84 0.82
N GLU A 135 -8.38 7.73 1.26
CA GLU A 135 -8.92 6.52 1.90
C GLU A 135 -9.65 5.67 0.87
N LYS A 136 -9.29 4.39 0.79
CA LYS A 136 -9.94 3.41 -0.08
C LYS A 136 -10.39 2.19 0.71
N ALA A 137 -11.64 1.78 0.48
CA ALA A 137 -12.26 0.60 1.07
C ALA A 137 -12.19 0.57 2.61
N ASP A 138 -12.12 1.74 3.25
CA ASP A 138 -12.07 1.94 4.71
C ASP A 138 -10.85 1.35 5.44
N PHE A 139 -9.90 0.73 4.73
CA PHE A 139 -8.69 0.15 5.35
C PHE A 139 -7.37 0.55 4.69
N ILE A 140 -7.39 1.26 3.56
CA ILE A 140 -6.17 1.71 2.86
C ILE A 140 -6.08 3.23 2.90
N TRP A 141 -4.97 3.76 3.42
CA TRP A 141 -4.58 5.16 3.21
C TRP A 141 -3.43 5.23 2.22
N TYR A 142 -3.63 5.98 1.14
CA TYR A 142 -2.68 6.16 0.04
C TYR A 142 -2.21 7.61 0.00
N HIS A 143 -0.89 7.79 0.08
CA HIS A 143 -0.22 9.09 0.08
C HIS A 143 0.42 9.28 -1.29
N GLU A 144 -0.04 10.31 -2.00
CA GLU A 144 0.45 10.73 -3.31
C GLU A 144 1.16 12.07 -3.16
N ASP A 145 2.41 12.18 -3.57
CA ASP A 145 3.12 13.46 -3.56
C ASP A 145 2.38 14.51 -4.40
N VAL A 146 2.14 15.68 -3.81
CA VAL A 146 1.38 16.77 -4.46
C VAL A 146 2.07 17.26 -5.72
N LEU A 147 3.40 17.29 -5.73
CA LEU A 147 4.17 17.85 -6.85
C LEU A 147 4.31 16.86 -8.01
N THR A 148 4.76 15.64 -7.73
CA THR A 148 5.08 14.65 -8.75
C THR A 148 3.93 13.70 -9.06
N ARG A 149 2.89 13.68 -8.21
CA ARG A 149 1.72 12.79 -8.35
C ARG A 149 2.09 11.30 -8.26
N ARG A 150 3.20 11.00 -7.59
CA ARG A 150 3.72 9.63 -7.40
C ARG A 150 3.36 9.09 -6.02
N PRO A 151 3.22 7.75 -5.88
CA PRO A 151 3.06 7.13 -4.57
C PRO A 151 4.26 7.42 -3.67
N VAL A 152 3.98 7.78 -2.41
CA VAL A 152 4.99 7.93 -1.36
C VAL A 152 4.84 6.83 -0.30
N LYS A 153 3.60 6.59 0.14
CA LYS A 153 3.34 5.71 1.29
C LYS A 153 1.95 5.11 1.26
N TRP A 154 1.82 3.82 1.61
CA TRP A 154 0.53 3.15 1.80
C TRP A 154 0.44 2.62 3.21
N ILE A 155 -0.73 2.75 3.84
CA ILE A 155 -1.02 2.21 5.16
C ILE A 155 -2.25 1.32 5.07
N PHE A 156 -2.10 0.06 5.52
CA PHE A 156 -3.20 -0.89 5.62
C PHE A 156 -3.64 -0.99 7.08
N LEU A 157 -4.64 -0.18 7.45
CA LEU A 157 -5.08 0.06 8.82
C LEU A 157 -5.36 -1.23 9.60
N THR A 158 -6.07 -2.19 9.00
CA THR A 158 -6.43 -3.46 9.64
C THR A 158 -5.21 -4.31 9.99
N SER A 159 -4.15 -4.26 9.19
CA SER A 159 -2.96 -5.10 9.37
C SER A 159 -1.80 -4.41 10.09
N GLY A 160 -1.87 -3.08 10.25
CA GLY A 160 -0.74 -2.26 10.71
C GLY A 160 0.44 -2.23 9.72
N MET A 161 0.26 -2.72 8.48
CA MET A 161 1.31 -2.71 7.47
C MET A 161 1.48 -1.31 6.90
N VAL A 162 2.70 -0.80 6.94
CA VAL A 162 3.10 0.48 6.35
C VAL A 162 4.12 0.20 5.26
N SER A 163 3.81 0.61 4.04
CA SER A 163 4.69 0.53 2.88
C SER A 163 5.22 1.91 2.53
N HIS A 164 6.54 2.05 2.47
CA HIS A 164 7.22 3.25 2.00
C HIS A 164 7.78 3.00 0.60
N VAL A 165 7.51 3.92 -0.32
CA VAL A 165 7.92 3.81 -1.72
C VAL A 165 9.28 4.47 -1.89
N MET A 166 10.30 3.67 -2.19
CA MET A 166 11.68 4.13 -2.31
C MET A 166 12.03 4.55 -3.73
N THR A 167 11.51 3.83 -4.73
CA THR A 167 11.64 4.15 -6.15
C THR A 167 10.31 3.93 -6.88
N PHE A 168 10.11 4.65 -7.97
CA PHE A 168 8.93 4.49 -8.82
C PHE A 168 9.30 4.75 -10.29
N GLU A 169 9.57 3.67 -11.02
CA GLU A 169 10.10 3.67 -12.38
C GLU A 169 8.99 3.37 -13.38
N VAL A 170 8.38 4.43 -13.89
CA VAL A 170 7.28 4.35 -14.86
C VAL A 170 7.76 3.75 -16.17
N GLY A 171 7.03 2.75 -16.68
CA GLY A 171 7.34 2.06 -17.94
C GLY A 171 8.41 0.97 -17.83
N ALA A 172 8.95 0.72 -16.63
CA ALA A 172 9.86 -0.39 -16.41
C ALA A 172 9.13 -1.74 -16.60
N VAL A 173 9.81 -2.68 -17.25
CA VAL A 173 9.29 -4.01 -17.57
C VAL A 173 10.31 -5.07 -17.17
N LEU A 174 9.80 -6.22 -16.75
CA LEU A 174 10.59 -7.41 -16.44
C LEU A 174 10.49 -8.40 -17.60
N GLU A 175 11.61 -9.03 -17.96
CA GLU A 175 11.67 -10.03 -19.04
C GLU A 175 10.67 -11.17 -18.80
N ASP A 176 10.03 -11.65 -19.88
CA ASP A 176 8.89 -12.59 -19.83
C ASP A 176 9.21 -13.90 -19.10
N GLU A 177 10.45 -14.34 -19.13
CA GLU A 177 10.95 -15.56 -18.50
C GLU A 177 10.78 -15.53 -16.98
N HIS A 178 10.84 -14.35 -16.35
CA HIS A 178 10.73 -14.19 -14.91
C HIS A 178 9.28 -14.25 -14.39
N TRP A 179 8.29 -14.19 -15.29
CA TRP A 179 6.87 -14.22 -14.94
C TRP A 179 6.29 -15.64 -14.85
N GLN A 180 7.14 -16.67 -14.84
CA GLN A 180 6.70 -18.06 -14.76
C GLN A 180 6.79 -18.58 -13.32
N ALA A 181 5.67 -19.10 -12.81
CA ALA A 181 5.69 -19.85 -11.57
C ALA A 181 6.49 -21.16 -11.75
N PRO A 182 7.21 -21.63 -10.72
CA PRO A 182 7.97 -22.88 -10.82
C PRO A 182 7.07 -24.10 -11.04
N VAL A 183 7.59 -25.11 -11.74
CA VAL A 183 6.83 -26.33 -12.10
C VAL A 183 6.24 -27.04 -10.88
N TYR A 184 6.93 -27.02 -9.73
CA TYR A 184 6.44 -27.67 -8.51
C TYR A 184 5.17 -27.00 -7.92
N CYS A 185 4.86 -25.75 -8.29
CA CYS A 185 3.61 -25.09 -7.94
C CYS A 185 2.36 -25.70 -8.59
N PHE A 186 2.54 -26.49 -9.65
CA PHE A 186 1.46 -27.15 -10.40
C PHE A 186 1.32 -28.64 -10.06
N SER A 187 2.20 -29.17 -9.20
CA SER A 187 2.03 -30.50 -8.65
C SER A 187 0.81 -30.52 -7.71
N LYS A 188 0.17 -31.67 -7.50
CA LYS A 188 -1.02 -31.78 -6.65
C LYS A 188 -0.67 -31.37 -5.21
N SER A 189 -0.92 -30.13 -4.86
CA SER A 189 -0.95 -29.65 -3.48
C SER A 189 -2.22 -30.17 -2.79
N GLU A 190 -2.14 -30.42 -1.49
CA GLU A 190 -3.29 -30.79 -0.66
C GLU A 190 -4.44 -29.77 -0.80
N PRO A 191 -5.71 -30.20 -0.69
CA PRO A 191 -6.86 -29.35 -0.96
C PRO A 191 -6.85 -28.07 -0.11
N GLU A 192 -6.99 -26.91 -0.77
CA GLU A 192 -7.04 -25.62 -0.11
C GLU A 192 -8.28 -25.46 0.78
N PRO A 193 -8.15 -24.88 1.99
CA PRO A 193 -9.30 -24.39 2.73
C PRO A 193 -9.94 -23.23 1.96
N ARG A 194 -11.23 -23.38 1.60
CA ARG A 194 -12.03 -22.30 1.01
C ARG A 194 -12.22 -21.19 2.03
N LEU A 195 -11.43 -20.12 1.92
CA LEU A 195 -11.53 -18.96 2.80
C LEU A 195 -12.67 -18.05 2.33
N HIS A 196 -13.91 -18.40 2.67
CA HIS A 196 -15.08 -17.57 2.42
C HIS A 196 -15.14 -16.45 3.48
N ASN A 197 -15.11 -15.19 3.04
CA ASN A 197 -15.40 -13.98 3.83
C ASN A 197 -14.69 -13.85 5.20
N ILE A 198 -13.37 -13.63 5.22
CA ILE A 198 -12.73 -12.85 6.30
C ILE A 198 -11.58 -12.04 5.70
N MET A 199 -11.78 -10.74 5.47
CA MET A 199 -10.74 -9.76 5.09
C MET A 199 -9.73 -9.50 6.24
N SER A 200 -9.51 -10.48 7.11
CA SER A 200 -8.80 -10.32 8.39
C SER A 200 -8.10 -11.59 8.91
N SER A 201 -8.17 -12.76 8.26
CA SER A 201 -7.53 -13.98 8.81
C SER A 201 -6.57 -14.72 7.87
N SER A 202 -6.56 -14.46 6.55
CA SER A 202 -5.69 -15.23 5.64
C SER A 202 -4.19 -14.91 5.74
N LEU A 203 -3.84 -13.76 6.32
CA LEU A 203 -2.46 -13.39 6.66
C LEU A 203 -2.00 -13.96 8.01
N LEU A 204 -2.89 -14.55 8.81
CA LEU A 204 -2.55 -15.15 10.11
C LEU A 204 -2.29 -16.67 10.02
N ASP A 205 -2.83 -17.36 9.02
CA ASP A 205 -2.71 -18.84 8.93
C ASP A 205 -1.47 -19.34 8.16
N LEU A 206 -0.55 -18.46 7.74
CA LEU A 206 0.77 -18.88 7.22
C LEU A 206 1.85 -19.01 8.31
N GLU A 207 1.57 -18.61 9.55
CA GLU A 207 2.55 -18.63 10.66
C GLU A 207 2.28 -19.69 11.74
N ALA A 208 1.18 -20.45 11.68
CA ALA A 208 0.95 -21.55 12.64
C ALA A 208 1.69 -22.87 12.29
N ALA A 209 2.36 -22.95 11.14
CA ALA A 209 3.04 -24.17 10.67
C ALA A 209 4.57 -24.17 10.90
N GLY A 210 5.03 -23.62 12.02
CA GLY A 210 6.45 -23.60 12.37
C GLY A 210 6.69 -23.40 13.86
N GLY A 211 6.55 -24.46 14.66
CA GLY A 211 7.07 -24.45 16.03
C GLY A 211 6.36 -25.37 17.00
N ASP A 212 6.50 -26.69 16.82
CA ASP A 212 6.43 -27.62 17.95
C ASP A 212 7.61 -27.29 18.88
N ALA A 213 7.31 -26.80 20.09
CA ALA A 213 8.24 -26.75 21.20
C ALA A 213 7.47 -26.93 22.52
N HIS A 214 6.83 -28.09 22.66
CA HIS A 214 6.43 -28.57 23.98
C HIS A 214 7.65 -29.19 24.67
N GLY A 215 8.19 -28.49 25.66
CA GLY A 215 9.01 -29.07 26.71
C GLY A 215 10.42 -28.50 26.83
N PHE A 216 10.58 -27.44 27.60
CA PHE A 216 11.44 -27.48 28.79
C PHE A 216 11.18 -26.25 29.67
N ARG A 217 10.64 -26.50 30.85
CA ARG A 217 10.48 -25.55 31.95
C ARG A 217 11.69 -25.73 32.87
N GLN A 218 12.23 -24.61 33.37
CA GLN A 218 13.32 -24.49 34.37
C GLN A 218 14.72 -24.84 33.80
N THR A 219 15.78 -24.05 33.99
CA THR A 219 16.27 -23.53 35.28
C THR A 219 17.28 -22.37 35.06
N LEU A 220 17.10 -21.32 35.86
CA LEU A 220 18.07 -20.42 36.52
C LEU A 220 19.41 -20.05 35.85
N ILE A 221 19.57 -18.73 35.73
CA ILE A 221 20.82 -17.96 35.79
C ILE A 221 21.51 -18.24 37.13
N SER A 222 22.73 -18.79 37.10
CA SER A 222 23.79 -18.60 38.10
C SER A 222 25.11 -19.19 37.58
N GLU A 223 26.17 -18.37 37.60
CA GLU A 223 27.60 -18.72 37.40
C GLU A 223 27.93 -19.21 35.97
N TRP A 224 28.67 -18.49 35.12
CA TRP A 224 30.02 -17.92 35.28
C TRP A 224 30.21 -16.71 34.36
#